data_AF-A0A0Q3QGH8-F1
#
_entry.id   AF-A0A0Q3QGH8-F1
#
_cell.length_a   1.000
_cell.length_b   1.000
_cell.length_c   1.000
_cell.angle_alpha   90.00
_cell.angle_beta   90.00
_cell.angle_gamma   90.00
#
_symmetry.space_group_name_H-M   'P 1'
#
loop_
_entity.id
_entity.type
_entity.pdbx_description
1 polymer ?
#
loop_
_entity_poly.entity_id
_entity_poly.type
_entity_poly.pdbx_seq_one_letter_code
_entity_poly.pdbx_strand_id
1 'polypeptide(L)'
;SKRRPKLFWIAAAAPLTSVILGSVLVYLTHAENHGIQVIGHLKKGLNPPSVTSLQFSPPYMMLALKTGIITGVIALAEGIAVGRSFAMFKNYNIDGNKEMTAIGTMNIVGSLTSCYLTTGPFSRSAVNYNAGCKTAMSNVIMSLAVMLTLLFLTPLFHYTPLVVLSAIIMSAMLGLIDYQGAIHLWHVDKVDFCVCLGAYLGVVFGSVEIGLVVAVSISILRVLLFVARPKTTVLGNMPNSMIYRRMDQYTEAQAVPGVLVLRIDAPIYFTNASYLRER
;
A
#
# COMPACT_ATOMS: atom_id res chain seq x y z
N SER A 1 0.10 -6.04 -17.38
CA SER A 1 -0.59 -4.99 -18.16
C SER A 1 0.26 -4.57 -19.35
N LYS A 2 -0.11 -4.97 -20.58
CA LYS A 2 0.61 -4.64 -21.83
C LYS A 2 0.31 -3.19 -22.24
N ARG A 3 0.96 -2.20 -21.60
CA ARG A 3 0.97 -0.83 -22.14
C ARG A 3 1.85 -0.83 -23.39
N ARG A 4 1.30 -0.44 -24.54
CA ARG A 4 2.06 -0.30 -25.79
C ARG A 4 3.15 0.78 -25.57
N PRO A 5 4.45 0.46 -25.72
CA PRO A 5 5.53 1.39 -25.38
C PRO A 5 5.48 2.69 -26.20
N LYS A 6 4.89 2.65 -27.41
CA LYS A 6 4.72 3.81 -28.29
C LYS A 6 3.71 4.85 -27.78
N LEU A 7 2.78 4.49 -26.88
CA LEU A 7 1.77 5.40 -26.32
C LEU A 7 2.15 5.95 -24.94
N PHE A 8 3.36 5.63 -24.45
CA PHE A 8 3.83 6.07 -23.14
C PHE A 8 3.85 7.60 -23.00
N TRP A 9 4.33 8.30 -24.04
CA TRP A 9 4.40 9.77 -24.06
C TRP A 9 3.03 10.42 -23.99
N ILE A 10 2.02 9.82 -24.62
CA ILE A 10 0.64 10.31 -24.58
C ILE A 10 0.08 10.16 -23.16
N ALA A 11 0.29 8.99 -22.53
CA ALA A 11 -0.15 8.76 -21.16
C ALA A 11 0.61 9.63 -20.13
N ALA A 12 1.88 9.95 -20.38
CA ALA A 12 2.70 10.79 -19.51
C ALA A 12 2.37 12.28 -19.67
N ALA A 13 2.08 12.73 -20.90
CA ALA A 13 1.71 14.12 -21.18
C ALA A 13 0.24 14.42 -20.85
N ALA A 14 -0.64 13.41 -20.87
CA ALA A 14 -2.09 13.58 -20.69
C ALA A 14 -2.49 14.42 -19.47
N PRO A 15 -1.94 14.25 -18.25
CA PRO A 15 -2.32 15.09 -17.11
C PRO A 15 -1.93 16.56 -17.32
N LEU A 16 -0.73 16.80 -17.85
CA LEU A 16 -0.21 18.15 -18.08
C LEU A 16 -0.97 18.86 -19.21
N THR A 17 -1.24 18.17 -20.32
CA THR A 17 -2.05 18.72 -21.41
C THR A 17 -3.49 18.96 -20.98
N SER A 18 -4.07 18.09 -20.15
CA SER A 18 -5.43 18.28 -19.63
C SER A 18 -5.52 19.51 -18.75
N VAL A 19 -4.52 19.75 -17.89
CA VAL A 19 -4.43 20.97 -17.07
C VAL A 19 -4.29 22.21 -17.95
N ILE A 20 -3.38 22.21 -18.92
CA ILE A 20 -3.16 23.36 -19.82
C ILE A 20 -4.43 23.68 -20.61
N LEU A 21 -5.02 22.68 -21.27
CA LEU A 21 -6.25 22.88 -22.06
C LEU A 21 -7.43 23.30 -21.17
N GLY A 22 -7.55 22.69 -19.98
CA GLY A 22 -8.58 23.05 -19.01
C GLY A 22 -8.45 24.51 -18.56
N SER A 23 -7.25 24.94 -18.19
CA SER A 23 -7.00 26.33 -17.77
C SER A 23 -7.21 27.33 -18.90
N VAL A 24 -6.79 27.01 -20.13
CA VAL A 24 -7.01 27.88 -21.31
C VAL A 24 -8.50 28.01 -21.63
N LEU A 25 -9.26 26.91 -21.59
CA LEU A 25 -10.70 26.95 -21.82
C LEU A 25 -11.42 27.79 -20.76
N VAL A 26 -11.12 27.57 -19.48
CA VAL A 26 -11.70 28.34 -18.37
C VAL A 26 -11.40 29.84 -18.52
N TYR A 27 -10.17 30.18 -18.89
CA TYR A 27 -9.75 31.56 -19.14
C TYR A 27 -10.51 32.19 -20.31
N LEU A 28 -10.63 31.48 -21.45
CA LEU A 28 -11.31 32.00 -22.63
C LEU A 28 -12.82 32.17 -22.41
N THR A 29 -13.47 31.19 -21.80
CA THR A 29 -14.93 31.21 -21.61
C THR A 29 -15.38 31.94 -20.36
N HIS A 30 -14.44 32.47 -19.56
CA HIS A 30 -14.71 33.05 -18.22
C HIS A 30 -15.62 32.11 -17.40
N ALA A 31 -15.26 30.82 -17.38
CA ALA A 31 -16.12 29.78 -16.83
C ALA A 31 -16.35 29.92 -15.31
N GLU A 32 -15.53 30.72 -14.63
CA GLU A 32 -15.71 31.14 -13.24
C GLU A 32 -17.10 31.78 -13.03
N ASN A 33 -17.56 32.60 -13.99
CA ASN A 33 -18.88 33.24 -13.94
C ASN A 33 -20.04 32.26 -14.18
N HIS A 34 -19.74 31.06 -14.68
CA HIS A 34 -20.70 30.01 -14.97
C HIS A 34 -20.74 28.92 -13.87
N GLY A 35 -20.11 29.18 -12.72
CA GLY A 35 -20.15 28.29 -11.55
C GLY A 35 -19.12 27.16 -11.57
N ILE A 36 -18.14 27.17 -12.49
CA ILE A 36 -17.04 26.20 -12.46
C ILE A 36 -16.06 26.59 -11.36
N GLN A 37 -15.86 25.69 -10.39
CA GLN A 37 -14.89 25.89 -9.33
C GLN A 37 -13.46 25.75 -9.86
N VAL A 38 -12.68 26.81 -9.66
CA VAL A 38 -11.24 26.87 -9.94
C VAL A 38 -10.44 26.85 -8.64
N ILE A 39 -9.14 26.56 -8.73
CA ILE A 39 -8.24 26.57 -7.57
C ILE A 39 -8.17 27.96 -6.91
N GLY A 40 -8.16 29.03 -7.72
CA GLY A 40 -8.09 30.41 -7.24
C GLY A 40 -6.68 30.81 -6.79
N HIS A 41 -6.60 31.75 -5.84
CA HIS A 41 -5.34 32.37 -5.47
C HIS A 41 -4.44 31.47 -4.62
N LEU A 42 -3.30 31.05 -5.19
CA LEU A 42 -2.25 30.32 -4.49
C LEU A 42 -1.15 31.26 -4.01
N LYS A 43 -0.69 31.09 -2.76
CA LYS A 43 0.45 31.84 -2.23
C LYS A 43 1.72 31.43 -2.98
N LYS A 44 2.34 32.40 -3.66
CA LYS A 44 3.59 32.19 -4.42
C LYS A 44 4.77 31.98 -3.47
N GLY A 45 5.69 31.09 -3.85
CA GLY A 45 6.95 30.88 -3.15
C GLY A 45 6.96 29.63 -2.25
N LEU A 46 8.05 29.49 -1.51
CA LEU A 46 8.24 28.41 -0.54
C LEU A 46 7.62 28.81 0.81
N ASN A 47 7.09 27.84 1.54
CA ASN A 47 6.64 28.07 2.90
C ASN A 47 7.83 28.43 3.79
N PRO A 48 7.69 29.43 4.69
CA PRO A 48 8.73 29.75 5.65
C PRO A 48 8.94 28.56 6.61
N PRO A 49 10.13 28.42 7.22
CA PRO A 49 10.37 27.41 8.25
C PRO A 49 9.35 27.53 9.39
N SER A 50 8.70 26.43 9.73
CA SER A 50 7.62 26.36 10.72
C SER A 50 8.07 25.85 12.08
N VAL A 51 9.38 25.82 12.33
CA VAL A 51 9.99 25.34 13.58
C VAL A 51 9.41 26.07 14.80
N THR A 52 9.21 27.37 14.68
CA THR A 52 8.67 28.23 15.75
C THR A 52 7.16 28.11 15.94
N SER A 53 6.45 27.47 15.01
CA SER A 53 4.99 27.27 15.09
C SER A 53 4.58 25.96 15.76
N LEU A 54 5.55 25.14 16.19
CA LEU A 54 5.29 23.90 16.92
C LEU A 54 4.78 24.22 18.33
N GLN A 55 3.47 24.11 18.52
CA GLN A 55 2.83 24.32 19.80
C GLN A 55 2.68 23.00 20.55
N PHE A 56 3.40 22.86 21.66
CA PHE A 56 3.33 21.67 22.51
C PHE A 56 2.33 21.79 23.66
N SER A 57 1.45 22.79 23.63
CA SER A 57 0.52 23.10 24.73
C SER A 57 -0.81 22.32 24.62
N PRO A 58 -1.44 21.96 25.74
CA PRO A 58 -2.83 21.47 25.75
C PRO A 58 -3.78 22.53 25.16
N PRO A 59 -4.88 22.15 24.46
CA PRO A 59 -5.57 20.85 24.52
C PRO A 59 -5.30 19.88 23.36
N TYR A 60 -4.67 20.32 22.28
CA TYR A 60 -4.58 19.53 21.04
C TYR A 60 -3.45 18.49 21.03
N MET A 61 -2.53 18.54 22.00
CA MET A 61 -1.38 17.63 22.10
C MET A 61 -1.79 16.15 22.06
N MET A 62 -2.76 15.76 22.88
CA MET A 62 -3.18 14.36 22.98
C MET A 62 -3.84 13.87 21.68
N LEU A 63 -4.62 14.74 21.03
CA LEU A 63 -5.24 14.45 19.74
C LEU A 63 -4.19 14.35 18.63
N ALA A 64 -3.21 15.26 18.61
CA ALA A 64 -2.10 15.26 17.67
C ALA A 64 -1.22 14.01 17.82
N LEU A 65 -0.94 13.57 19.05
CA LEU A 65 -0.19 12.35 19.30
C LEU A 65 -0.96 11.11 18.81
N LYS A 66 -2.25 11.01 19.15
CA LYS A 66 -3.11 9.89 18.71
C LYS A 66 -3.18 9.83 17.18
N THR A 67 -3.47 10.95 16.53
CA THR A 67 -3.56 11.02 15.06
C THR A 67 -2.21 10.78 14.40
N GLY A 68 -1.11 11.30 14.96
CA GLY A 68 0.25 11.07 14.46
C GLY A 68 0.67 9.60 14.51
N ILE A 69 0.36 8.88 15.58
CA ILE A 69 0.64 7.43 15.68
C ILE A 69 -0.14 6.67 14.60
N ILE A 70 -1.45 6.91 14.51
CA ILE A 70 -2.31 6.18 13.56
C ILE A 70 -1.89 6.45 12.12
N THR A 71 -1.76 7.72 11.76
CA THR A 71 -1.38 8.12 10.39
C THR A 71 0.05 7.71 10.05
N GLY A 72 0.98 7.71 11.02
CA GLY A 72 2.34 7.21 10.85
C GLY A 72 2.39 5.72 10.53
N VAL A 73 1.60 4.90 11.23
CA VAL A 73 1.49 3.45 10.93
C VAL A 73 0.92 3.23 9.53
N ILE A 74 -0.11 3.99 9.14
CA ILE A 74 -0.71 3.90 7.80
C ILE A 74 0.31 4.32 6.72
N ALA A 75 1.04 5.41 6.93
CA ALA A 75 2.07 5.89 6.01
C ALA A 75 3.21 4.88 5.81
N LEU A 76 3.64 4.23 6.89
CA LEU A 76 4.65 3.16 6.83
C LEU A 76 4.11 1.93 6.10
N ALA A 77 2.89 1.50 6.41
CA ALA A 77 2.27 0.35 5.75
C ALA A 77 2.11 0.58 4.24
N GLU A 78 1.62 1.76 3.84
CA GLU A 78 1.49 2.16 2.43
C GLU A 78 2.87 2.22 1.75
N GLY A 79 3.84 2.90 2.37
CA GLY A 79 5.19 3.05 1.83
C GLY A 79 5.90 1.71 1.60
N ILE A 80 5.85 0.80 2.58
CA ILE A 80 6.44 -0.54 2.48
C ILE A 80 5.70 -1.39 1.43
N ALA A 81 4.37 -1.30 1.35
CA ALA A 81 3.59 -2.03 0.36
C ALA A 81 3.95 -1.62 -1.07
N VAL A 82 4.05 -0.30 -1.33
CA VAL A 82 4.48 0.24 -2.62
C VAL A 82 5.92 -0.17 -2.92
N GLY A 83 6.82 0.01 -1.95
CA GLY A 83 8.23 -0.40 -2.09
C GLY A 83 8.35 -1.87 -2.48
N ARG A 84 7.73 -2.79 -1.73
CA ARG A 84 7.76 -4.23 -1.99
C ARG A 84 7.20 -4.58 -3.37
N SER A 85 6.15 -3.89 -3.81
CA SER A 85 5.58 -4.10 -5.15
C SER A 85 6.61 -3.81 -6.26
N PHE A 86 7.35 -2.70 -6.15
CA PHE A 86 8.41 -2.37 -7.11
C PHE A 86 9.67 -3.23 -6.97
N ALA A 87 10.00 -3.66 -5.76
CA ALA A 87 11.06 -4.63 -5.50
C ALA A 87 10.82 -5.97 -6.19
N MET A 88 9.59 -6.48 -6.15
CA MET A 88 9.22 -7.69 -6.88
C MET A 88 9.39 -7.52 -8.40
N PHE A 89 9.07 -6.36 -8.97
CA PHE A 89 9.27 -6.12 -10.42
C PHE A 89 10.73 -6.09 -10.85
N LYS A 90 11.63 -5.58 -10.00
CA LYS A 90 13.08 -5.48 -10.30
C LYS A 90 13.92 -6.60 -9.66
N ASN A 91 13.30 -7.55 -8.97
CA ASN A 91 13.97 -8.63 -8.24
C ASN A 91 15.08 -8.14 -7.30
N TYR A 92 14.83 -7.08 -6.54
CA TYR A 92 15.72 -6.66 -5.45
C TYR A 92 15.00 -6.74 -4.11
N ASN A 93 15.76 -6.81 -3.01
CA ASN A 93 15.22 -6.88 -1.67
C ASN A 93 15.19 -5.48 -1.03
N ILE A 94 14.11 -5.18 -0.34
CA ILE A 94 13.96 -3.96 0.47
C ILE A 94 14.12 -4.32 1.93
N ASP A 95 14.91 -3.52 2.63
CA ASP A 95 15.05 -3.57 4.07
C ASP A 95 14.00 -2.67 4.74
N GLY A 96 13.03 -3.29 5.40
CA GLY A 96 11.93 -2.56 6.06
C GLY A 96 12.40 -1.62 7.16
N ASN A 97 13.50 -1.93 7.86
CA ASN A 97 14.03 -1.06 8.90
C ASN A 97 14.62 0.23 8.30
N LYS A 98 15.29 0.12 7.14
CA LYS A 98 15.83 1.28 6.42
C LYS A 98 14.72 2.15 5.82
N GLU A 99 13.65 1.54 5.33
CA GLU A 99 12.48 2.29 4.85
C GLU A 99 11.77 3.01 6.00
N MET A 100 11.64 2.36 7.16
CA MET A 100 11.03 2.98 8.35
C MET A 100 11.81 4.21 8.80
N THR A 101 13.15 4.13 8.86
CA THR A 101 13.99 5.29 9.22
C THR A 101 13.95 6.37 8.15
N ALA A 102 13.91 6.02 6.85
CA ALA A 102 13.79 6.98 5.77
C ALA A 102 12.46 7.75 5.79
N ILE A 103 11.32 7.05 5.94
CA ILE A 103 10.00 7.68 6.02
C ILE A 103 9.89 8.54 7.29
N GLY A 104 10.41 8.06 8.42
CA GLY A 104 10.42 8.80 9.68
C GLY A 104 11.24 10.09 9.58
N THR A 105 12.48 10.01 9.10
CA THR A 105 13.35 11.19 8.94
C THR A 105 12.79 12.20 7.94
N MET A 106 12.22 11.73 6.82
CA MET A 106 11.54 12.58 5.83
C MET A 106 10.40 13.38 6.46
N ASN A 107 9.55 12.74 7.27
CA ASN A 107 8.41 13.41 7.90
C ASN A 107 8.83 14.34 9.05
N ILE A 108 9.89 14.00 9.80
CA ILE A 108 10.48 14.91 10.80
C ILE A 108 10.95 16.19 10.11
N VAL A 109 11.75 16.08 9.05
CA VAL A 109 12.23 17.25 8.29
C VAL A 109 11.07 18.01 7.63
N GLY A 110 10.08 17.31 7.08
CA GLY A 110 8.88 17.89 6.49
C GLY A 110 8.06 18.73 7.49
N SER A 111 7.94 18.26 8.73
CA SER A 111 7.18 18.96 9.79
C SER A 111 7.75 20.37 10.10
N LEU A 112 9.07 20.56 9.89
CA LEU A 112 9.76 21.84 10.09
C LEU A 112 9.53 22.83 8.94
N THR A 113 8.88 22.40 7.85
CA THR A 113 8.65 23.19 6.62
C THR A 113 7.17 23.28 6.24
N SER A 114 6.26 23.06 7.20
CA SER A 114 4.80 23.04 6.99
C SER A 114 4.32 22.00 5.98
N CYS A 115 5.02 20.88 5.82
CA CYS A 115 4.52 19.75 5.03
C CYS A 115 3.53 18.91 5.85
N TYR A 116 2.51 18.39 5.17
CA TYR A 116 1.68 17.34 5.71
C TYR A 116 2.40 15.98 5.65
N LEU A 117 1.84 14.98 6.33
CA LEU A 117 2.38 13.63 6.37
C LEU A 117 2.56 13.07 4.96
N THR A 118 3.80 12.78 4.59
CA THR A 118 4.16 12.26 3.28
C THR A 118 4.41 10.76 3.35
N THR A 119 3.81 10.02 2.42
CA THR A 119 3.90 8.55 2.31
C THR A 119 4.63 8.14 1.02
N GLY A 120 4.59 6.87 0.64
CA GLY A 120 5.14 6.36 -0.62
C GLY A 120 4.12 6.39 -1.77
N PRO A 121 4.06 7.43 -2.62
CA PRO A 121 3.01 7.55 -3.63
C PRO A 121 3.16 6.52 -4.76
N PHE A 122 2.21 5.60 -4.87
CA PHE A 122 2.21 4.58 -5.93
C PHE A 122 2.24 5.19 -7.34
N SER A 123 1.38 6.19 -7.61
CA SER A 123 1.24 6.80 -8.93
C SER A 123 2.53 7.46 -9.43
N ARG A 124 3.21 8.25 -8.58
CA ARG A 124 4.48 8.92 -8.93
C ARG A 124 5.61 7.91 -9.13
N SER A 125 5.71 6.92 -8.26
CA SER A 125 6.71 5.84 -8.39
C SER A 125 6.49 5.01 -9.65
N ALA A 126 5.24 4.75 -10.04
CA ALA A 126 4.91 4.04 -11.27
C ALA A 126 5.31 4.83 -12.51
N VAL A 127 5.09 6.14 -12.54
CA VAL A 127 5.54 6.99 -13.66
C VAL A 127 7.07 7.01 -13.74
N ASN A 128 7.76 7.18 -12.61
CA ASN A 128 9.22 7.19 -12.54
C ASN A 128 9.81 5.84 -13.00
N TYR A 129 9.19 4.73 -12.59
CA TYR A 129 9.56 3.38 -13.02
C TYR A 129 9.37 3.19 -14.53
N ASN A 130 8.20 3.57 -15.06
CA ASN A 130 7.89 3.44 -16.48
C ASN A 130 8.74 4.36 -17.37
N ALA A 131 9.19 5.50 -16.84
CA ALA A 131 10.14 6.39 -17.51
C ALA A 131 11.57 5.81 -17.60
N GLY A 132 11.84 4.66 -16.96
CA GLY A 132 13.12 3.97 -17.02
C GLY A 132 14.15 4.48 -16.02
N CYS A 133 13.74 5.23 -14.99
CA CYS A 133 14.65 5.77 -13.99
C CYS A 133 15.29 4.66 -13.14
N LYS A 134 16.61 4.80 -12.91
CA LYS A 134 17.43 3.80 -12.20
C LYS A 134 17.98 4.28 -10.87
N THR A 135 18.11 5.59 -10.67
CA THR A 135 18.78 6.21 -9.51
C THR A 135 17.84 7.12 -8.74
N ALA A 136 18.10 7.27 -7.43
CA ALA A 136 17.38 8.21 -6.56
C ALA A 136 17.52 9.69 -6.99
N MET A 137 18.52 10.01 -7.82
CA MET A 137 18.69 11.35 -8.42
C MET A 137 17.44 11.86 -9.16
N SER A 138 16.60 10.96 -9.68
CA SER A 138 15.32 11.34 -10.29
C SER A 138 14.43 12.11 -9.30
N ASN A 139 14.40 11.71 -8.03
CA ASN A 139 13.61 12.39 -7.00
C ASN A 139 14.16 13.78 -6.67
N VAL A 140 15.47 13.99 -6.77
CA VAL A 140 16.12 15.30 -6.59
C VAL A 140 15.77 16.24 -7.73
N ILE A 141 15.82 15.75 -8.98
CA ILE A 141 15.42 16.54 -10.14
C ILE A 141 13.93 16.91 -10.05
N MET A 142 13.09 15.96 -9.61
CA MET A 142 11.66 16.19 -9.40
C MET A 142 11.40 17.24 -8.32
N SER A 143 12.13 17.22 -7.19
CA SER A 143 11.95 18.23 -6.14
C SER A 143 12.39 19.62 -6.58
N LEU A 144 13.48 19.73 -7.36
CA LEU A 144 13.91 20.98 -7.98
C LEU A 144 12.87 21.51 -8.97
N ALA A 145 12.30 20.63 -9.80
CA ALA A 145 11.23 21.01 -10.72
C ALA A 145 9.99 21.54 -9.96
N VAL A 146 9.57 20.86 -8.89
CA VAL A 146 8.48 21.34 -8.02
C VAL A 146 8.82 22.70 -7.41
N MET A 147 10.03 22.88 -6.89
CA MET A 147 10.48 24.16 -6.34
C MET A 147 10.39 25.30 -7.37
N LEU A 148 10.86 25.06 -8.60
CA LEU A 148 10.74 26.04 -9.69
C LEU A 148 9.27 26.34 -10.04
N THR A 149 8.40 25.32 -10.08
CA THR A 149 6.98 25.54 -10.35
C THR A 149 6.32 26.43 -9.28
N LEU A 150 6.66 26.23 -7.99
CA LEU A 150 6.13 27.04 -6.90
C LEU A 150 6.64 28.49 -6.92
N LEU A 151 7.86 28.71 -7.41
CA LEU A 151 8.47 30.04 -7.49
C LEU A 151 8.03 30.83 -8.72
N PHE A 152 7.78 30.18 -9.87
CA PHE A 152 7.52 30.89 -11.13
C PHE A 152 6.14 30.62 -11.73
N LEU A 153 5.64 29.38 -11.63
CA LEU A 153 4.45 28.92 -12.35
C LEU A 153 3.17 28.92 -11.48
N THR A 154 3.25 29.14 -10.17
CA THR A 154 2.10 29.28 -9.26
C THR A 154 0.93 30.13 -9.81
N PRO A 155 1.13 31.33 -10.37
CA PRO A 155 0.01 32.13 -10.90
C PRO A 155 -0.69 31.47 -12.09
N LEU A 156 -0.02 30.60 -12.85
CA LEU A 156 -0.61 29.90 -13.99
C LEU A 156 -1.67 28.88 -13.53
N PHE A 157 -1.56 28.38 -12.30
CA PHE A 157 -2.51 27.40 -11.76
C PHE A 157 -3.82 28.02 -11.28
N HIS A 158 -3.94 29.36 -11.20
CA HIS A 158 -5.14 30.05 -10.72
C HIS A 158 -6.41 29.60 -11.45
N TYR A 159 -6.34 29.52 -12.79
CA TYR A 159 -7.45 29.17 -13.67
C TYR A 159 -7.68 27.66 -13.82
N THR A 160 -6.97 26.82 -13.06
CA THR A 160 -7.11 25.38 -13.20
C THR A 160 -8.46 24.93 -12.63
N PRO A 161 -9.32 24.29 -13.44
CA PRO A 161 -10.61 23.81 -12.96
C PRO A 161 -10.46 22.56 -12.10
N LEU A 162 -11.19 22.49 -10.98
CA LEU A 162 -11.21 21.33 -10.10
C LEU A 162 -11.70 20.06 -10.82
N VAL A 163 -12.58 20.21 -11.82
CA VAL A 163 -13.10 19.09 -12.63
C VAL A 163 -11.98 18.33 -13.34
N VAL A 164 -10.98 19.02 -13.87
CA VAL A 164 -9.83 18.38 -14.53
C VAL A 164 -8.97 17.64 -13.52
N LEU A 165 -8.75 18.21 -12.34
CA LEU A 165 -8.01 17.56 -11.28
C LEU A 165 -8.71 16.27 -10.81
N SER A 166 -10.04 16.33 -10.62
CA SER A 166 -10.87 15.17 -10.30
C SER A 166 -10.80 14.08 -11.38
N ALA A 167 -10.86 14.46 -12.66
CA ALA A 167 -10.73 13.52 -13.77
C ALA A 167 -9.37 12.80 -13.79
N ILE A 168 -8.28 13.53 -13.51
CA ILE A 168 -6.93 12.96 -13.40
C ILE A 168 -6.87 11.95 -12.24
N ILE A 169 -7.41 12.30 -11.07
CA ILE A 169 -7.42 11.41 -9.90
C ILE A 169 -8.25 10.15 -10.21
N MET A 170 -9.45 10.28 -10.75
CA MET A 170 -10.31 9.14 -11.11
C MET A 170 -9.63 8.22 -12.12
N SER A 171 -9.01 8.78 -13.17
CA SER A 171 -8.26 7.98 -14.15
C SER A 171 -7.07 7.25 -13.53
N ALA A 172 -6.39 7.83 -12.54
CA ALA A 172 -5.27 7.20 -11.86
C ALA A 172 -5.73 6.07 -10.94
N MET A 173 -6.83 6.26 -10.20
CA MET A 173 -7.37 5.27 -9.25
C MET A 173 -7.92 4.03 -9.95
N LEU A 174 -8.57 4.18 -11.11
CA LEU A 174 -9.05 3.04 -11.92
C LEU A 174 -7.91 2.07 -12.30
N GLY A 175 -6.68 2.59 -12.48
CA GLY A 175 -5.52 1.78 -12.79
C GLY A 175 -4.97 0.97 -11.61
N LEU A 176 -5.39 1.28 -10.38
CA LEU A 176 -4.94 0.64 -9.15
C LEU A 176 -5.84 -0.53 -8.73
N ILE A 177 -7.07 -0.60 -9.24
CA ILE A 177 -8.03 -1.64 -8.91
C ILE A 177 -7.65 -2.95 -9.64
N ASP A 178 -7.09 -3.90 -8.90
CA ASP A 178 -6.77 -5.24 -9.41
C ASP A 178 -7.89 -6.25 -9.08
N TYR A 179 -8.94 -6.25 -9.92
CA TYR A 179 -10.05 -7.19 -9.80
C TYR A 179 -9.63 -8.64 -10.10
N GLN A 180 -8.61 -8.84 -10.93
CA GLN A 180 -8.12 -10.19 -11.26
C GLN A 180 -7.42 -10.82 -10.06
N GLY A 181 -6.63 -10.03 -9.33
CA GLY A 181 -6.01 -10.45 -8.07
C GLY A 181 -7.03 -10.93 -7.04
N ALA A 182 -8.14 -10.21 -6.87
CA ALA A 182 -9.22 -10.61 -5.96
C ALA A 182 -9.89 -11.94 -6.37
N ILE A 183 -10.15 -12.13 -7.67
CA ILE A 183 -10.72 -13.39 -8.19
C ILE A 183 -9.73 -14.55 -8.03
N HIS A 184 -8.45 -14.31 -8.26
CA HIS A 184 -7.42 -15.32 -8.06
C HIS A 184 -7.35 -15.76 -6.59
N LEU A 185 -7.44 -14.79 -5.66
CA LEU A 185 -7.44 -15.08 -4.23
C LEU A 185 -8.62 -15.97 -3.81
N TRP A 186 -9.80 -15.76 -4.39
CA TRP A 186 -10.97 -16.63 -4.16
C TRP A 186 -10.73 -18.10 -4.57
N HIS A 187 -9.99 -18.34 -5.65
CA HIS A 187 -9.70 -19.70 -6.12
C HIS A 187 -8.58 -20.38 -5.34
N VAL A 188 -7.64 -19.61 -4.77
CA VAL A 188 -6.48 -20.15 -4.05
C VAL A 188 -6.78 -20.33 -2.56
N ASP A 189 -7.21 -19.27 -1.88
CA ASP A 189 -7.50 -19.31 -0.44
C ASP A 189 -8.69 -18.41 -0.07
N LYS A 190 -9.80 -19.05 0.29
CA LYS A 190 -11.04 -18.38 0.70
C LYS A 190 -10.86 -17.50 1.93
N VAL A 191 -9.96 -17.85 2.85
CA VAL A 191 -9.72 -17.08 4.07
C VAL A 191 -9.00 -15.78 3.74
N ASP A 192 -8.02 -15.81 2.84
CA ASP A 192 -7.34 -14.59 2.39
C ASP A 192 -8.26 -13.68 1.58
N PHE A 193 -9.19 -14.27 0.82
CA PHE A 193 -10.26 -13.49 0.21
C PHE A 193 -11.15 -12.81 1.26
N CYS A 194 -11.52 -13.49 2.36
CA CYS A 194 -12.26 -12.88 3.46
C CYS A 194 -11.49 -11.73 4.13
N VAL A 195 -10.16 -11.84 4.27
CA VAL A 195 -9.32 -10.73 4.77
C VAL A 195 -9.41 -9.54 3.82
N CYS A 196 -9.26 -9.77 2.51
CA CYS A 196 -9.34 -8.73 1.48
C CYS A 196 -10.71 -8.05 1.44
N LEU A 197 -11.79 -8.84 1.47
CA LEU A 197 -13.16 -8.34 1.46
C LEU A 197 -13.49 -7.60 2.75
N GLY A 198 -13.06 -8.12 3.91
CA GLY A 198 -13.23 -7.46 5.20
C GLY A 198 -12.51 -6.11 5.26
N ALA A 199 -11.28 -6.04 4.72
CA ALA A 199 -10.55 -4.78 4.59
C ALA A 199 -11.31 -3.78 3.70
N TYR A 200 -11.76 -4.21 2.52
CA TYR A 200 -12.52 -3.38 1.58
C TYR A 200 -13.80 -2.83 2.20
N LEU A 201 -14.64 -3.70 2.78
CA LEU A 201 -15.90 -3.29 3.41
C LEU A 201 -15.63 -2.38 4.62
N GLY A 202 -14.59 -2.66 5.41
CA GLY A 202 -14.21 -1.83 6.55
C GLY A 202 -13.79 -0.41 6.16
N VAL A 203 -13.09 -0.24 5.02
CA VAL A 203 -12.75 1.09 4.50
C VAL A 203 -13.98 1.81 3.92
N VAL A 204 -14.81 1.11 3.14
CA VAL A 204 -15.97 1.71 2.46
C VAL A 204 -17.05 2.17 3.45
N PHE A 205 -17.34 1.38 4.48
CA PHE A 205 -18.42 1.67 5.43
C PHE A 205 -17.96 2.41 6.69
N GLY A 206 -16.65 2.45 6.96
CA GLY A 206 -16.10 3.05 8.17
C GLY A 206 -15.02 4.07 7.86
N SER A 207 -13.79 3.61 7.84
CA SER A 207 -12.61 4.44 7.56
C SER A 207 -11.42 3.54 7.23
N VAL A 208 -10.35 4.13 6.70
CA VAL A 208 -9.08 3.43 6.45
C VAL A 208 -8.56 2.73 7.71
N GLU A 209 -8.72 3.37 8.88
CA GLU A 209 -8.32 2.82 10.18
C GLU A 209 -9.09 1.54 10.52
N ILE A 210 -10.41 1.55 10.35
CA ILE A 210 -11.29 0.41 10.65
C ILE A 210 -10.97 -0.75 9.70
N GLY A 211 -10.83 -0.48 8.40
CA GLY A 211 -10.47 -1.51 7.42
C GLY A 211 -9.13 -2.18 7.73
N LEU A 212 -8.13 -1.40 8.18
CA LEU A 212 -6.83 -1.93 8.58
C LEU A 212 -6.95 -2.83 9.82
N VAL A 213 -7.66 -2.40 10.85
CA VAL A 213 -7.87 -3.19 12.08
C VAL A 213 -8.59 -4.50 11.76
N VAL A 214 -9.62 -4.47 10.91
CA VAL A 214 -10.34 -5.69 10.48
C VAL A 214 -9.38 -6.64 9.76
N ALA A 215 -8.60 -6.15 8.79
CA ALA A 215 -7.67 -6.96 8.02
C ALA A 215 -6.60 -7.64 8.91
N VAL A 216 -5.99 -6.86 9.81
CA VAL A 216 -4.96 -7.35 10.73
C VAL A 216 -5.55 -8.35 11.73
N SER A 217 -6.74 -8.07 12.25
CA SER A 217 -7.41 -8.96 13.22
C SER A 217 -7.73 -10.32 12.61
N ILE A 218 -8.29 -10.36 11.39
CA ILE A 218 -8.59 -11.62 10.70
C ILE A 218 -7.29 -12.37 10.37
N SER A 219 -6.24 -11.66 9.96
CA SER A 219 -4.92 -12.26 9.65
C SER A 219 -4.27 -12.89 10.88
N ILE A 220 -4.28 -12.17 12.02
CA ILE A 220 -3.75 -12.68 13.30
C ILE A 220 -4.57 -13.89 13.75
N LEU A 221 -5.90 -13.80 13.68
CA LEU A 221 -6.79 -14.89 14.05
C LEU A 221 -6.52 -16.15 13.20
N ARG A 222 -6.31 -15.99 11.88
CA ARG A 222 -5.95 -17.09 10.98
C ARG A 222 -4.64 -17.76 11.40
N VAL A 223 -3.60 -16.98 11.68
CA VAL A 223 -2.30 -17.51 12.13
C VAL A 223 -2.45 -18.25 13.45
N LEU A 224 -3.19 -17.68 14.41
CA LEU A 224 -3.44 -18.32 15.70
C LEU A 224 -4.19 -19.65 15.54
N LEU A 225 -5.22 -19.70 14.69
CA LEU A 225 -5.96 -20.93 14.40
C LEU A 225 -5.07 -22.00 13.75
N PHE A 226 -4.19 -21.60 12.83
CA PHE A 226 -3.25 -22.51 12.18
C PHE A 226 -2.25 -23.10 13.18
N VAL A 227 -1.72 -22.27 14.09
CA VAL A 227 -0.78 -22.71 15.13
C VAL A 227 -1.47 -23.56 16.20
N ALA A 228 -2.71 -23.22 16.58
CA ALA A 228 -3.47 -23.92 17.61
C ALA A 228 -3.98 -25.30 17.16
N ARG A 229 -4.29 -25.47 15.86
CA ARG A 229 -4.79 -26.73 15.29
C ARG A 229 -3.87 -27.26 14.20
N PRO A 230 -2.66 -27.73 14.56
CA PRO A 230 -1.76 -28.33 13.59
C PRO A 230 -2.34 -29.63 13.03
N LYS A 231 -2.04 -29.93 11.76
CA LYS A 231 -2.44 -31.20 11.15
C LYS A 231 -1.54 -32.31 11.68
N THR A 232 -2.16 -33.33 12.28
CA THR A 232 -1.52 -34.60 12.60
C THR A 232 -1.79 -35.57 11.46
N THR A 233 -0.75 -36.25 10.96
CA THR A 233 -0.88 -37.21 9.85
C THR A 233 -0.31 -38.55 10.27
N VAL A 234 -1.02 -39.62 9.91
CA VAL A 234 -0.58 -41.00 10.17
C VAL A 234 0.35 -41.43 9.04
N LEU A 235 1.52 -41.96 9.42
CA LEU A 235 2.51 -42.45 8.49
C LEU A 235 2.43 -43.97 8.36
N GLY A 236 2.47 -44.46 7.11
CA GLY A 236 2.62 -45.86 6.76
C GLY A 236 3.96 -46.11 6.08
N ASN A 237 4.44 -47.36 6.13
CA ASN A 237 5.65 -47.78 5.44
C ASN A 237 5.32 -48.11 3.98
N MET A 238 6.16 -47.68 3.04
CA MET A 238 6.04 -48.11 1.65
C MET A 238 6.67 -49.50 1.45
N PRO A 239 6.01 -50.41 0.70
CA PRO A 239 6.53 -51.74 0.43
C PRO A 239 7.90 -51.67 -0.26
N ASN A 240 8.83 -52.53 0.16
CA ASN A 240 10.22 -52.58 -0.32
C ASN A 240 11.06 -51.31 -0.09
N SER A 241 10.71 -50.47 0.89
CA SER A 241 11.52 -49.31 1.26
C SER A 241 11.54 -49.07 2.77
N MET A 242 12.46 -48.20 3.22
CA MET A 242 12.53 -47.68 4.60
C MET A 242 11.83 -46.32 4.74
N ILE A 243 10.97 -45.95 3.78
CA ILE A 243 10.39 -44.61 3.69
C ILE A 243 8.98 -44.60 4.24
N TYR A 244 8.74 -43.75 5.23
CA TYR A 244 7.42 -43.49 5.79
C TYR A 244 6.73 -42.34 5.05
N ARG A 245 5.51 -42.60 4.56
CA ARG A 245 4.68 -41.62 3.84
C ARG A 245 3.28 -41.56 4.44
N ARG A 246 2.60 -40.43 4.21
CA ARG A 246 1.23 -40.22 4.69
C ARG A 246 0.28 -41.21 4.01
N MET A 247 -0.47 -41.98 4.81
CA MET A 247 -1.43 -42.95 4.28
C MET A 247 -2.60 -42.27 3.56
N ASP A 248 -2.94 -41.03 3.95
CA ASP A 248 -4.03 -40.26 3.36
C ASP A 248 -3.78 -39.88 1.89
N GLN A 249 -2.52 -39.85 1.47
CA GLN A 249 -2.11 -39.44 0.12
C GLN A 249 -1.60 -40.61 -0.72
N TYR A 250 -0.96 -41.60 -0.10
CA TYR A 250 -0.37 -42.76 -0.78
C TYR A 250 -1.08 -44.04 -0.34
N THR A 251 -1.96 -44.56 -1.20
CA THR A 251 -2.74 -45.77 -0.93
C THR A 251 -1.87 -47.03 -0.81
N GLU A 252 -0.64 -46.99 -1.34
CA GLU A 252 0.35 -48.08 -1.24
C GLU A 252 1.06 -48.14 0.11
N ALA A 253 0.95 -47.10 0.95
CA ALA A 253 1.58 -47.09 2.27
C ALA A 253 0.80 -47.98 3.24
N GLN A 254 1.48 -48.96 3.85
CA GLN A 254 0.87 -49.91 4.78
C GLN A 254 1.19 -49.54 6.23
N ALA A 255 0.19 -49.66 7.10
CA ALA A 255 0.39 -49.54 8.54
C ALA A 255 1.19 -50.74 9.06
N VAL A 256 2.10 -50.48 10.00
CA VAL A 256 2.83 -51.56 10.69
C VAL A 256 1.93 -52.13 11.79
N PRO A 257 1.64 -53.44 11.81
CA PRO A 257 0.79 -54.04 12.83
C PRO A 257 1.32 -53.75 14.24
N GLY A 258 0.48 -53.17 15.10
CA GLY A 258 0.82 -52.86 16.49
C GLY A 258 1.61 -51.55 16.72
N VAL A 259 1.94 -50.79 15.67
CA VAL A 259 2.70 -49.53 15.81
C VAL A 259 1.98 -48.39 15.10
N LEU A 260 1.71 -47.29 15.82
CA LEU A 260 1.18 -46.05 15.27
C LEU A 260 2.30 -45.01 15.13
N VAL A 261 2.64 -44.67 13.88
CA VAL A 261 3.63 -43.62 13.60
C VAL A 261 2.89 -42.33 13.23
N LEU A 262 2.99 -41.32 14.10
CA LEU A 262 2.37 -40.02 13.91
C LEU A 262 3.40 -38.96 13.56
N ARG A 263 3.09 -38.15 12.56
CA ARG A 263 3.86 -36.94 12.25
C ARG A 263 3.04 -35.70 12.58
N ILE A 264 3.59 -34.88 13.46
CA ILE A 264 3.04 -33.59 13.85
C ILE A 264 3.70 -32.52 12.96
N ASP A 265 2.94 -31.93 12.04
CA ASP A 265 3.44 -30.91 11.11
C ASP A 265 3.45 -29.50 11.73
N ALA A 266 3.86 -29.37 13.01
CA ALA A 266 4.04 -28.08 13.69
C ALA A 266 4.91 -28.17 14.95
N PRO A 267 5.57 -27.06 15.36
CA PRO A 267 6.20 -26.94 16.66
C PRO A 267 5.16 -26.99 17.80
N ILE A 268 5.55 -27.57 18.93
CA ILE A 268 4.70 -27.71 20.12
C ILE A 268 4.85 -26.46 20.99
N TYR A 269 3.74 -25.76 21.18
CA TYR A 269 3.62 -24.57 22.02
C TYR A 269 2.57 -24.79 23.11
N PHE A 270 2.53 -23.90 24.10
CA PHE A 270 1.47 -23.89 25.12
C PHE A 270 0.06 -23.89 24.50
N THR A 271 -0.13 -23.20 23.36
CA THR A 271 -1.43 -23.04 22.70
C THR A 271 -1.95 -24.31 22.00
N ASN A 272 -1.09 -25.27 21.63
CA ASN A 272 -1.49 -26.49 20.93
C ASN A 272 -1.22 -27.78 21.73
N ALA A 273 -0.52 -27.69 22.87
CA ALA A 273 -0.17 -28.85 23.69
C ALA A 273 -1.41 -29.63 24.18
N SER A 274 -2.45 -28.95 24.67
CA SER A 274 -3.70 -29.62 25.10
C SER A 274 -4.40 -30.30 23.93
N TYR A 275 -4.46 -29.62 22.78
CA TYR A 275 -5.08 -30.15 21.57
C TYR A 275 -4.35 -31.39 21.03
N LEU A 276 -3.02 -31.38 21.06
CA LEU A 276 -2.18 -32.52 20.64
C LEU A 276 -2.26 -33.70 21.61
N ARG A 277 -2.53 -33.45 22.89
CA ARG A 277 -2.68 -34.53 23.89
C ARG A 277 -4.03 -35.22 23.81
N GLU A 278 -5.09 -34.48 23.49
CA GLU A 278 -6.45 -35.02 23.40
C GLU A 278 -6.70 -35.85 22.14
N ARG A 279 -5.82 -35.76 21.14
CA ARG A 279 -5.99 -36.31 19.80
C ARG A 279 -5.03 -37.46 19.51
#